data_AF-A0A4D6WYP4-F1
#
_entry.id   AF-A0A4D6WYP4-F1
#
_cell.length_a   1.000
_cell.length_b   1.000
_cell.length_c   1.000
_cell.angle_alpha   90.00
_cell.angle_beta   90.00
_cell.angle_gamma   90.00
#
_symmetry.space_group_name_H-M   'P 1'
#
loop_
_entity.id
_entity.type
_entity.pdbx_description
1 polymer ?
#
loop_
_entity_poly.entity_id
_entity_poly.type
_entity_poly.pdbx_seq_one_letter_code
_entity_poly.pdbx_strand_id
1 'polypeptide(L)' 'MNNFLKYLSTIPVVGALWITFTAGFIIEINRFFPDILFFSF' A
#
# COMPACT_ATOMS: atom_id res chain seq x y z
N MET A 1 16.31 20.99 -3.77
CA MET A 1 15.19 20.02 -3.83
C MET A 1 15.49 18.74 -4.60
N ASN A 2 16.23 18.78 -5.73
CA ASN A 2 16.35 17.63 -6.64
C ASN A 2 16.95 16.35 -6.03
N ASN A 3 17.94 16.46 -5.15
CA ASN A 3 18.57 15.29 -4.52
C ASN A 3 17.63 14.58 -3.52
N PHE A 4 16.74 15.33 -2.87
CA PHE A 4 15.75 14.78 -1.96
C PHE A 4 14.68 13.98 -2.71
N LEU A 5 14.20 14.50 -3.84
CA LEU A 5 13.30 13.75 -4.73
C LEU A 5 13.99 12.49 -5.28
N LYS A 6 15.27 12.59 -5.65
CA LYS A 6 16.05 11.43 -6.12
C LYS A 6 16.19 10.34 -5.06
N TYR A 7 16.33 10.72 -3.79
CA TYR A 7 16.33 9.80 -2.66
C TYR A 7 14.96 9.13 -2.45
N LEU A 8 13.88 9.90 -2.51
CA LEU A 8 12.52 9.37 -2.42
C LEU A 8 12.18 8.41 -3.57
N SER A 9 12.73 8.63 -4.76
CA SER A 9 12.55 7.76 -5.92
C SER A 9 13.44 6.50 -5.93
N THR A 10 14.19 6.22 -4.86
CA THR A 10 14.98 4.98 -4.78
C THR A 10 14.07 3.76 -4.59
N ILE A 11 14.48 2.62 -5.15
CA ILE A 11 13.75 1.34 -5.09
C ILE A 11 13.26 0.99 -3.67
N PRO A 12 14.11 1.02 -2.61
CA PRO A 12 13.65 0.68 -1.27
C PRO A 12 12.64 1.67 -0.70
N VAL A 13 12.77 2.96 -0.99
CA VAL A 13 11.89 4.02 -0.44
C VAL A 13 10.53 4.00 -1.11
N VAL A 14 10.50 3.92 -2.44
CA VAL A 14 9.25 3.76 -3.21
C VAL A 14 8.58 2.43 -2.84
N GLY A 15 9.35 1.35 -2.73
CA GLY A 15 8.84 0.04 -2.34
C GLY A 15 8.18 0.04 -0.96
N ALA A 16 8.82 0.67 0.04
CA ALA A 16 8.25 0.79 1.38
C ALA A 16 6.95 1.61 1.37
N LEU A 17 6.91 2.74 0.65
CA LEU A 17 5.70 3.56 0.51
C LEU A 17 4.57 2.80 -0.18
N TRP A 18 4.89 2.09 -1.27
CA TRP A 18 3.90 1.32 -2.03
C TRP A 18 3.32 0.16 -1.22
N ILE A 19 4.18 -0.65 -0.59
CA ILE A 19 3.73 -1.79 0.21
C ILE A 19 2.96 -1.32 1.44
N THR A 20 3.37 -0.24 2.10
CA THR A 20 2.62 0.32 3.24
C THR A 20 1.24 0.80 2.80
N PHE A 21 1.15 1.48 1.66
CA PHE A 21 -0.13 1.92 1.10
C PHE A 21 -1.03 0.74 0.73
N THR A 22 -0.51 -0.25 -0.01
CA THR A 22 -1.26 -1.46 -0.39
C THR A 22 -1.69 -2.27 0.84
N ALA A 23 -0.82 -2.43 1.83
CA ALA A 23 -1.14 -3.12 3.07
C ALA A 23 -2.24 -2.39 3.84
N GLY A 24 -2.13 -1.07 4.01
CA GLY A 24 -3.17 -0.26 4.63
C GLY A 24 -4.51 -0.41 3.92
N PHE A 25 -4.52 -0.36 2.59
CA PHE A 25 -5.73 -0.57 1.79
C PHE A 25 -6.37 -1.95 2.02
N ILE A 26 -5.57 -3.02 2.02
CA ILE A 26 -6.05 -4.39 2.27
C ILE A 26 -6.58 -4.54 3.70
N ILE A 27 -5.92 -3.95 4.68
CA ILE A 27 -6.35 -3.97 6.09
C ILE A 27 -7.71 -3.29 6.22
N GLU A 28 -7.88 -2.12 5.61
CA GLU A 28 -9.13 -1.38 5.66
C GLU A 28 -10.27 -2.13 4.97
N ILE A 29 -10.01 -2.79 3.83
CA ILE A 29 -11.00 -3.66 3.18
C ILE A 29 -11.46 -4.76 4.14
N ASN A 30 -10.52 -5.49 4.76
CA ASN A 30 -10.87 -6.57 5.69
C ASN A 30 -11.50 -6.04 7.00
N ARG A 31 -11.29 -4.77 7.36
CA ARG A 31 -11.94 -4.13 8.50
C ARG A 31 -13.40 -3.77 8.21
N PHE A 32 -13.70 -3.25 7.01
CA PHE A 32 -15.06 -2.86 6.62
C PHE A 32 -15.91 -4.04 6.12
N PHE A 33 -15.28 -5.01 5.47
CA PHE A 33 -15.91 -6.22 4.95
C PHE A 33 -15.16 -7.43 5.50
N PRO A 34 -15.45 -7.83 6.75
CA PRO A 34 -14.82 -9.00 7.35
C PRO A 34 -15.27 -10.28 6.63
N ASP A 35 -14.38 -11.26 6.61
CA ASP A 35 -14.67 -12.65 6.22
C ASP A 35 -15.20 -12.85 4.78
N ILE A 36 -14.61 -12.14 3.81
CA ILE A 36 -14.89 -12.35 2.37
C ILE A 36 -14.22 -13.66 1.91
N LEU A 37 -14.99 -14.76 1.87
CA LEU A 37 -14.53 -16.05 1.33
C LEU A 37 -14.69 -16.15 -0.19
N PHE A 38 -15.77 -15.58 -0.73
CA PHE A 38 -16.08 -15.55 -2.15
C PHE A 38 -16.80 -14.26 -2.49
N PHE A 39 -16.62 -13.80 -3.72
CA PHE A 39 -17.36 -12.68 -4.25
C PHE A 39 -18.72 -13.17 -4.74
N SER A 40 -19.80 -12.78 -4.05
CA SER A 40 -21.17 -13.24 -4.33
C SER A 40 -21.97 -12.27 -5.24
N PHE A 41 -21.29 -11.56 -6.14
CA PHE A 41 -21.93 -10.65 -7.09
C PHE A 41 -22.28 -11.34 -8.41
#